data_AF-A0A7J2INM3-F1
#
_entry.id   AF-A0A7J2INM3-F1
#
_cell.length_a   1.000
_cell.length_b   1.000
_cell.length_c   1.000
_cell.angle_alpha   90.00
_cell.angle_beta   90.00
_cell.angle_gamma   90.00
#
_symmetry.space_group_name_H-M   'P 1'
#
loop_
_entity.id
_entity.type
_entity.pdbx_description
1 polymer ?
#
loop_
_entity_poly.entity_id
_entity_poly.type
_entity_poly.pdbx_seq_one_letter_code
_entity_poly.pdbx_strand_id
1 'polypeptide(L)'
;KSLDFALFTYKIFKDIVLSNEEYLDLILSDAYTHRTYYMGLVDDKNRTNFYDGKIRIVDPKGNEYAKFDVHEYEKYIAEHVEPWTFVKFPYLKKVGWKGFVDGEDSGILCVAPLARLNVADSMATPKAQEAFEEMFETIGSKPVHHTLAMHWARIIEMIYAAERMKELANDPELTDPNVRVTPTETPSVGISAVEAPRGLLIHHYETDENGIIKKANLLVATQHNAARIALSVDKAARNLIRGGKVDDGLLNMVEMAFRAYDPCHACATHSIPGSMPLAIYLYNLKGELIEIIKRE
;
A
#
# COMPACT_ATOMS: atom_id res chain seq x y z
N LYS A 1 -13.58 2.67 -23.63
CA LYS A 1 -12.41 3.58 -23.58
C LYS A 1 -11.52 3.30 -22.37
N SER A 2 -11.96 3.51 -21.13
CA SER A 2 -11.10 3.27 -19.94
C SER A 2 -10.66 1.80 -19.81
N LEU A 3 -11.59 0.87 -20.03
CA LEU A 3 -11.26 -0.57 -20.01
C LEU A 3 -10.29 -0.94 -21.13
N ASP A 4 -10.50 -0.43 -22.34
CA ASP A 4 -9.60 -0.70 -23.48
C ASP A 4 -8.18 -0.19 -23.21
N PHE A 5 -8.05 1.00 -22.60
CA PHE A 5 -6.76 1.53 -22.18
C PHE A 5 -6.11 0.65 -21.10
N ALA A 6 -6.86 0.22 -20.10
CA ALA A 6 -6.33 -0.63 -19.04
C ALA A 6 -5.84 -1.99 -19.58
N LEU A 7 -6.60 -2.61 -20.48
CA LEU A 7 -6.23 -3.86 -21.15
C LEU A 7 -5.04 -3.67 -22.10
N PHE A 8 -4.96 -2.54 -22.79
CA PHE A 8 -3.79 -2.18 -23.60
C PHE A 8 -2.53 -2.03 -22.75
N THR A 9 -2.59 -1.31 -21.63
CA THR A 9 -1.48 -1.19 -20.68
C THR A 9 -1.06 -2.56 -20.15
N TYR A 10 -2.02 -3.42 -19.81
CA TYR A 10 -1.72 -4.77 -19.36
C TYR A 10 -0.99 -5.57 -20.42
N LYS A 11 -1.47 -5.53 -21.67
CA LYS A 11 -0.79 -6.16 -22.80
C LYS A 11 0.66 -5.65 -22.95
N ILE A 12 0.88 -4.34 -22.94
CA ILE A 12 2.23 -3.76 -23.05
C ILE A 12 3.14 -4.21 -21.90
N PHE A 13 2.61 -4.27 -20.67
CA PHE A 13 3.37 -4.78 -19.53
C PHE A 13 3.81 -6.23 -19.76
N LYS A 14 2.94 -7.08 -20.31
CA LYS A 14 3.32 -8.46 -20.66
C LYS A 14 4.35 -8.51 -21.77
N ASP A 15 4.12 -7.76 -22.84
CA ASP A 15 4.96 -7.78 -24.05
C ASP A 15 6.36 -7.20 -23.83
N ILE A 16 6.55 -6.30 -22.84
CA ILE A 16 7.82 -5.60 -22.59
C ILE A 16 8.47 -6.01 -21.27
N VAL A 17 7.68 -6.15 -20.21
CA VAL A 17 8.21 -6.39 -18.86
C VAL A 17 8.31 -7.88 -18.58
N LEU A 18 7.21 -8.61 -18.74
CA LEU A 18 7.20 -10.06 -18.45
C LEU A 18 7.91 -10.90 -19.51
N SER A 19 8.12 -10.38 -20.71
CA SER A 19 8.89 -11.06 -21.76
C SER A 19 10.41 -10.86 -21.62
N ASN A 20 10.83 -9.95 -20.74
CA ASN A 20 12.24 -9.60 -20.55
C ASN A 20 12.77 -10.28 -19.27
N GLU A 21 13.70 -11.23 -19.47
CA GLU A 21 14.28 -12.02 -18.38
C GLU A 21 15.01 -11.14 -17.33
N GLU A 22 15.72 -10.09 -17.74
CA GLU A 22 16.43 -9.20 -16.80
C GLU A 22 15.46 -8.45 -15.89
N TYR A 23 14.31 -8.02 -16.42
CA TYR A 23 13.28 -7.35 -15.63
C TYR A 23 12.55 -8.31 -14.69
N LEU A 24 12.28 -9.54 -15.15
CA LEU A 24 11.72 -10.59 -14.29
C LEU A 24 12.67 -10.92 -13.13
N ASP A 25 13.96 -11.13 -13.41
CA ASP A 25 14.97 -11.41 -12.39
C ASP A 25 15.02 -10.28 -11.36
N LEU A 26 14.94 -9.03 -11.81
CA LEU A 26 14.90 -7.87 -10.92
C LEU A 26 13.64 -7.87 -10.04
N ILE A 27 12.47 -8.14 -10.63
CA ILE A 27 11.19 -8.22 -9.90
C ILE A 27 11.24 -9.30 -8.83
N LEU A 28 11.80 -10.47 -9.15
CA LEU A 28 11.86 -11.63 -8.25
C LEU A 28 13.03 -11.57 -7.26
N SER A 29 13.95 -10.62 -7.41
CA SER A 29 15.18 -10.54 -6.62
C SER A 29 14.91 -10.34 -5.11
N ASP A 30 15.82 -10.89 -4.30
CA ASP A 30 15.75 -10.71 -2.84
C ASP A 30 15.92 -9.24 -2.43
N ALA A 31 16.69 -8.46 -3.21
CA ALA A 31 16.93 -7.04 -2.97
C ALA A 31 15.65 -6.20 -2.89
N TYR A 32 14.57 -6.64 -3.54
CA TYR A 32 13.25 -5.99 -3.50
C TYR A 32 12.17 -6.86 -2.85
N THR A 33 12.54 -7.81 -1.99
CA THR A 33 11.57 -8.74 -1.38
C THR A 33 11.47 -8.53 0.13
N HIS A 34 10.23 -8.41 0.62
CA HIS A 34 9.92 -8.30 2.05
C HIS A 34 8.70 -9.14 2.44
N ARG A 35 8.83 -9.85 3.56
CA ARG A 35 7.76 -10.69 4.11
C ARG A 35 7.11 -9.98 5.30
N THR A 36 6.01 -9.27 5.04
CA THR A 36 5.27 -8.52 6.06
C THR A 36 3.81 -8.95 6.08
N TYR A 37 3.03 -8.42 7.01
CA TYR A 37 1.57 -8.54 6.95
C TYR A 37 1.03 -7.72 5.78
N TYR A 38 -0.12 -8.15 5.25
CA TYR A 38 -0.85 -7.43 4.21
C TYR A 38 -2.23 -7.07 4.71
N MET A 39 -2.66 -5.84 4.43
CA MET A 39 -3.95 -5.32 4.84
C MET A 39 -4.68 -4.71 3.65
N GLY A 40 -5.98 -4.97 3.58
CA GLY A 40 -6.86 -4.33 2.61
C GLY A 40 -8.34 -4.55 2.91
N LEU A 41 -9.19 -3.74 2.29
CA LEU A 41 -10.64 -3.85 2.35
C LEU A 41 -11.14 -4.98 1.43
N VAL A 42 -12.07 -5.79 1.94
CA VAL A 42 -12.73 -6.85 1.17
C VAL A 42 -14.24 -6.80 1.34
N ASP A 43 -14.97 -7.21 0.29
CA ASP A 43 -16.42 -7.39 0.36
C ASP A 43 -16.82 -8.61 1.21
N ASP A 44 -18.12 -8.84 1.31
CA ASP A 44 -18.75 -9.97 2.00
C ASP A 44 -18.36 -11.36 1.44
N LYS A 45 -17.79 -11.41 0.23
CA LYS A 45 -17.24 -12.61 -0.41
C LYS A 45 -15.71 -12.62 -0.41
N ASN A 46 -15.08 -11.80 0.43
CA ASN A 46 -13.63 -11.60 0.50
C ASN A 46 -12.98 -11.15 -0.83
N ARG A 47 -13.73 -10.50 -1.72
CA ARG A 47 -13.19 -9.99 -2.99
C ARG A 47 -12.65 -8.58 -2.80
N THR A 48 -11.71 -8.18 -3.65
CA THR A 48 -11.20 -6.80 -3.68
C THR A 48 -12.35 -5.81 -3.80
N ASN A 49 -12.43 -4.86 -2.87
CA ASN A 49 -13.36 -3.74 -2.91
C ASN A 49 -12.66 -2.46 -2.47
N PHE A 50 -12.97 -1.34 -3.12
CA PHE A 50 -12.35 -0.05 -2.79
C PHE A 50 -13.19 0.84 -1.90
N TYR A 51 -14.50 0.60 -1.83
CA TYR A 51 -15.43 1.55 -1.24
C TYR A 51 -15.94 1.12 0.13
N ASP A 52 -16.43 -0.12 0.25
CA ASP A 52 -17.07 -0.60 1.47
C ASP A 52 -16.70 -2.06 1.75
N GLY A 53 -16.78 -2.47 3.03
CA GLY A 53 -16.50 -3.82 3.46
C GLY A 53 -15.75 -3.91 4.78
N LYS A 54 -15.09 -5.05 5.00
CA LYS A 54 -14.29 -5.29 6.21
C LYS A 54 -12.80 -5.16 5.92
N ILE A 55 -12.05 -4.67 6.89
CA ILE A 55 -10.58 -4.66 6.82
C ILE A 55 -10.11 -6.07 7.12
N ARG A 56 -9.43 -6.70 6.15
CA ARG A 56 -8.81 -8.02 6.27
C ARG A 56 -7.31 -7.89 6.33
N ILE A 57 -6.69 -8.68 7.20
CA ILE A 57 -5.24 -8.77 7.37
C ILE A 57 -4.83 -10.23 7.22
N VAL A 58 -3.84 -10.48 6.37
CA VAL A 58 -3.18 -11.80 6.28
C VAL A 58 -1.73 -11.70 6.75
N ASP A 59 -1.25 -12.80 7.34
CA ASP A 59 0.16 -12.94 7.74
C ASP A 59 1.08 -13.16 6.53
N PRO A 60 2.41 -13.15 6.72
CA PRO A 60 3.35 -13.41 5.63
C PRO A 60 3.20 -14.79 4.96
N LYS A 61 2.52 -15.76 5.58
CA LYS A 61 2.23 -17.08 4.99
C LYS A 61 0.88 -17.12 4.26
N GLY A 62 0.08 -16.05 4.35
CA GLY A 62 -1.24 -15.94 3.74
C GLY A 62 -2.39 -16.43 4.63
N ASN A 63 -2.13 -16.77 5.89
CA ASN A 63 -3.23 -17.10 6.82
C ASN A 63 -3.94 -15.82 7.23
N GLU A 64 -5.26 -15.89 7.37
CA GLU A 64 -6.05 -14.78 7.91
C GLU A 64 -5.64 -14.50 9.36
N TYR A 65 -5.06 -13.33 9.60
CA TYR A 65 -4.70 -12.86 10.93
C TYR A 65 -5.89 -12.19 11.62
N ALA A 66 -6.64 -11.36 10.87
CA ALA A 66 -7.81 -10.67 11.37
C ALA A 66 -8.75 -10.24 10.23
N LYS A 67 -10.05 -10.14 10.53
CA LYS A 67 -11.05 -9.47 9.70
C LYS A 67 -12.05 -8.72 10.58
N PHE A 68 -12.13 -7.41 10.43
CA PHE A 68 -12.87 -6.54 11.36
C PHE A 68 -13.51 -5.34 10.67
N ASP A 69 -14.49 -4.75 11.35
CA ASP A 69 -15.12 -3.51 10.94
C ASP A 69 -14.22 -2.31 11.31
N VAL A 70 -14.21 -1.24 10.50
CA VAL A 70 -13.36 -0.07 10.74
C VAL A 70 -13.51 0.51 12.15
N HIS A 71 -14.67 0.43 12.79
CA HIS A 71 -14.88 0.92 14.16
C HIS A 71 -14.01 0.21 15.20
N GLU A 72 -13.37 -0.90 14.85
CA GLU A 72 -12.47 -1.66 15.70
C GLU A 72 -10.97 -1.42 15.42
N TYR A 73 -10.62 -0.52 14.49
CA TYR A 73 -9.23 -0.37 14.01
C TYR A 73 -8.21 -0.14 15.13
N GLU A 74 -8.55 0.59 16.18
CA GLU A 74 -7.66 0.88 17.32
C GLU A 74 -7.30 -0.38 18.16
N LYS A 75 -8.04 -1.48 18.00
CA LYS A 75 -7.70 -2.79 18.59
C LYS A 75 -6.58 -3.49 17.82
N TYR A 76 -6.42 -3.16 16.53
CA TYR A 76 -5.52 -3.86 15.61
C TYR A 76 -4.31 -3.03 15.21
N ILE A 77 -4.44 -1.72 15.10
CA ILE A 77 -3.41 -0.83 14.57
C ILE A 77 -2.92 0.12 15.67
N ALA A 78 -1.60 0.26 15.78
CA ALA A 78 -0.95 1.28 16.59
C ALA A 78 0.09 2.02 15.73
N GLU A 79 0.50 3.22 16.15
CA GLU A 79 1.47 4.04 15.43
C GLU A 79 2.73 4.23 16.26
N HIS A 80 3.89 4.04 15.64
CA HIS A 80 5.21 4.33 16.23
C HIS A 80 5.81 5.61 15.64
N VAL A 81 6.63 6.32 16.40
CA VAL A 81 7.28 7.57 15.97
C VAL A 81 8.79 7.42 16.08
N GLU A 82 9.49 7.92 15.07
CA GLU A 82 10.95 8.00 15.06
C GLU A 82 11.40 9.47 15.04
N PRO A 83 12.56 9.81 15.64
CA PRO A 83 13.02 11.20 15.72
C PRO A 83 13.49 11.80 14.39
N TRP A 84 13.67 10.98 13.35
CA TRP A 84 14.26 11.39 12.07
C TRP A 84 13.24 11.58 10.94
N THR A 85 11.93 11.42 11.21
CA THR A 85 10.87 11.64 10.21
C THR A 85 9.57 12.10 10.88
N PHE A 86 8.78 12.88 10.14
CA PHE A 86 7.43 13.25 10.54
C PHE A 86 6.40 12.15 10.24
N VAL A 87 6.71 11.22 9.34
CA VAL A 87 5.81 10.11 9.01
C VAL A 87 5.86 9.08 10.14
N LYS A 88 4.70 8.76 10.71
CA LYS A 88 4.58 7.68 11.70
C LYS A 88 4.63 6.31 11.03
N PHE A 89 4.85 5.28 11.84
CA PHE A 89 4.95 3.89 11.39
C PHE A 89 3.82 3.05 12.00
N PRO A 90 2.71 2.83 11.28
CA PRO A 90 1.65 1.93 11.70
C PRO A 90 2.13 0.48 11.74
N TYR A 91 1.73 -0.24 12.77
CA TYR A 91 2.05 -1.64 12.98
C TYR A 91 0.89 -2.38 13.67
N LEU A 92 0.93 -3.71 13.64
CA LEU A 92 -0.03 -4.55 14.33
C LEU A 92 0.15 -4.47 15.84
N LYS A 93 -0.84 -3.87 16.51
CA LYS A 93 -0.81 -3.56 17.94
C LYS A 93 -0.53 -4.78 18.82
N LYS A 94 -1.10 -5.94 18.48
CA LYS A 94 -0.93 -7.19 19.25
C LYS A 94 0.43 -7.86 19.03
N VAL A 95 1.04 -7.69 17.85
CA VAL A 95 2.39 -8.21 17.55
C VAL A 95 3.45 -7.30 18.19
N GLY A 96 3.19 -5.99 18.18
CA GLY A 96 4.08 -4.98 18.74
C GLY A 96 5.09 -4.46 17.72
N TRP A 97 5.70 -3.31 18.02
CA TRP A 97 6.77 -2.74 17.21
C TRP A 97 8.11 -3.42 17.53
N LYS A 98 8.78 -3.96 16.53
CA LYS A 98 10.10 -4.62 16.65
C LYS A 98 11.22 -3.88 15.90
N GLY A 99 10.98 -2.63 15.51
CA GLY A 99 11.88 -1.88 14.64
C GLY A 99 11.73 -2.27 13.17
N PHE A 100 12.70 -1.87 12.38
CA PHE A 100 12.75 -2.13 10.94
C PHE A 100 13.28 -3.53 10.65
N VAL A 101 12.45 -4.53 10.92
CA VAL A 101 12.68 -5.93 10.58
C VAL A 101 11.45 -6.47 9.87
N ASP A 102 11.60 -7.30 8.84
CA ASP A 102 10.49 -8.05 8.26
C ASP A 102 10.36 -9.43 8.93
N GLY A 103 9.34 -10.19 8.55
CA GLY A 103 8.98 -11.49 9.14
C GLY A 103 7.70 -11.45 9.97
N GLU A 104 7.30 -12.63 10.45
CA GLU A 104 6.03 -12.84 11.18
C GLU A 104 5.98 -12.08 12.50
N ASP A 105 7.12 -11.93 13.17
CA ASP A 105 7.17 -11.25 14.47
C ASP A 105 7.28 -9.72 14.34
N SER A 106 7.40 -9.19 13.12
CA SER A 106 7.67 -7.75 12.91
C SER A 106 6.50 -6.83 13.27
N GLY A 107 5.28 -7.29 13.03
CA GLY A 107 4.07 -6.47 13.09
C GLY A 107 3.98 -5.41 11.97
N ILE A 108 4.92 -5.35 11.03
CA ILE A 108 4.91 -4.38 9.93
C ILE A 108 3.82 -4.75 8.94
N LEU A 109 3.07 -3.73 8.51
CA LEU A 109 2.00 -3.85 7.53
C LEU A 109 2.46 -3.41 6.14
N CYS A 110 1.74 -3.90 5.14
CA CYS A 110 1.74 -3.39 3.79
C CYS A 110 0.30 -3.20 3.33
N VAL A 111 0.04 -2.10 2.65
CA VAL A 111 -1.23 -1.78 2.01
C VAL A 111 -0.99 -1.44 0.54
N ALA A 112 -1.99 -1.67 -0.30
CA ALA A 112 -2.01 -1.36 -1.73
C ALA A 112 -0.76 -1.75 -2.57
N PRO A 113 -0.92 -1.66 -3.89
CA PRO A 113 -2.00 -2.37 -4.58
C PRO A 113 -1.86 -3.89 -4.33
N LEU A 114 -0.62 -4.40 -4.25
CA LEU A 114 -0.32 -5.82 -4.07
C LEU A 114 -0.92 -6.39 -2.78
N ALA A 115 -0.95 -5.60 -1.70
CA ALA A 115 -1.55 -6.05 -0.45
C ALA A 115 -3.04 -6.40 -0.60
N ARG A 116 -3.79 -5.61 -1.39
CA ARG A 116 -5.22 -5.86 -1.64
C ARG A 116 -5.42 -7.18 -2.38
N LEU A 117 -4.58 -7.47 -3.37
CA LEU A 117 -4.63 -8.75 -4.09
C LEU A 117 -4.23 -9.93 -3.20
N ASN A 118 -3.25 -9.74 -2.30
CA ASN A 118 -2.83 -10.77 -1.36
C ASN A 118 -3.91 -11.10 -0.32
N VAL A 119 -4.65 -10.10 0.17
CA VAL A 119 -5.73 -10.33 1.15
C VAL A 119 -7.03 -10.78 0.51
N ALA A 120 -7.29 -10.49 -0.76
CA ALA A 120 -8.52 -10.88 -1.41
C ALA A 120 -8.49 -12.36 -1.84
N ASP A 121 -9.63 -13.04 -1.78
CA ASP A 121 -9.76 -14.39 -2.32
C ASP A 121 -9.83 -14.34 -3.87
N SER A 122 -10.49 -13.31 -4.42
CA SER A 122 -10.61 -13.03 -5.86
C SER A 122 -10.95 -11.56 -6.16
N MET A 123 -11.04 -11.19 -7.42
CA MET A 123 -11.51 -9.90 -7.90
C MET A 123 -13.02 -9.92 -8.13
N ALA A 124 -13.68 -8.77 -7.96
CA ALA A 124 -15.13 -8.67 -8.15
C ALA A 124 -15.57 -8.44 -9.61
N THR A 125 -14.63 -8.25 -10.56
CA THR A 125 -14.91 -8.04 -11.99
C THR A 125 -14.12 -9.03 -12.87
N PRO A 126 -14.66 -9.44 -14.04
CA PRO A 126 -14.16 -10.60 -14.76
C PRO A 126 -12.78 -10.41 -15.39
N LYS A 127 -12.48 -9.27 -16.03
CA LYS A 127 -11.15 -9.05 -16.64
C LYS A 127 -10.06 -8.83 -15.59
N ALA A 128 -10.41 -8.19 -14.49
CA ALA A 128 -9.51 -8.11 -13.35
C ALA A 128 -9.24 -9.50 -12.74
N GLN A 129 -10.24 -10.38 -12.68
CA GLN A 129 -10.08 -11.75 -12.19
C GLN A 129 -9.13 -12.57 -13.08
N GLU A 130 -9.29 -12.51 -14.40
CA GLU A 130 -8.38 -13.17 -15.35
C GLU A 130 -6.92 -12.72 -15.12
N ALA A 131 -6.68 -11.41 -14.98
CA ALA A 131 -5.35 -10.85 -14.76
C ALA A 131 -4.78 -11.16 -13.35
N PHE A 132 -5.66 -11.28 -12.34
CA PHE A 132 -5.32 -11.70 -10.98
C PHE A 132 -4.82 -13.14 -10.96
N GLU A 133 -5.56 -14.07 -11.57
CA GLU A 133 -5.17 -15.47 -11.69
C GLU A 133 -3.84 -15.61 -12.43
N GLU A 134 -3.70 -14.94 -13.59
CA GLU A 134 -2.46 -14.93 -14.38
C GLU A 134 -1.25 -14.46 -13.56
N MET A 135 -1.39 -13.42 -12.72
CA MET A 135 -0.30 -12.94 -11.86
C MET A 135 0.15 -13.99 -10.83
N PHE A 136 -0.79 -14.57 -10.09
CA PHE A 136 -0.47 -15.55 -9.05
C PHE A 136 0.05 -16.87 -9.65
N GLU A 137 -0.45 -17.29 -10.81
CA GLU A 137 0.06 -18.45 -11.54
C GLU A 137 1.48 -18.21 -12.05
N THR A 138 1.75 -17.03 -12.62
CA THR A 138 3.07 -16.69 -13.16
C THR A 138 4.12 -16.59 -12.06
N ILE A 139 3.78 -15.96 -10.93
CA ILE A 139 4.71 -15.81 -9.79
C ILE A 139 4.81 -17.11 -8.99
N GLY A 140 3.78 -17.95 -9.00
CA GLY A 140 3.75 -19.25 -8.34
C GLY A 140 3.61 -19.19 -6.81
N SER A 141 3.18 -18.05 -6.25
CA SER A 141 2.97 -17.91 -4.80
C SER A 141 1.89 -16.88 -4.47
N LYS A 142 1.13 -17.15 -3.40
CA LYS A 142 0.21 -16.22 -2.75
C LYS A 142 0.37 -16.41 -1.23
N PRO A 143 0.78 -15.38 -0.47
CA PRO A 143 1.00 -13.99 -0.87
C PRO A 143 2.23 -13.78 -1.76
N VAL A 144 2.20 -12.74 -2.60
CA VAL A 144 3.38 -12.24 -3.32
C VAL A 144 4.14 -11.24 -2.44
N HIS A 145 5.45 -11.40 -2.35
CA HIS A 145 6.33 -10.59 -1.48
C HIS A 145 7.23 -9.59 -2.21
N HIS A 146 7.30 -9.71 -3.53
CA HIS A 146 8.13 -8.89 -4.39
C HIS A 146 7.59 -7.47 -4.48
N THR A 147 8.36 -6.50 -4.00
CA THR A 147 7.99 -5.07 -3.95
C THR A 147 7.74 -4.51 -5.34
N LEU A 148 8.54 -4.89 -6.34
CA LEU A 148 8.35 -4.44 -7.72
C LEU A 148 7.08 -5.01 -8.37
N ALA A 149 6.54 -6.13 -7.87
CA ALA A 149 5.24 -6.66 -8.31
C ALA A 149 4.05 -5.76 -7.94
N MET A 150 4.26 -4.72 -7.12
CA MET A 150 3.27 -3.65 -6.92
C MET A 150 2.88 -2.96 -8.23
N HIS A 151 3.79 -2.84 -9.20
CA HIS A 151 3.45 -2.27 -10.51
C HIS A 151 2.45 -3.14 -11.27
N TRP A 152 2.64 -4.46 -11.26
CA TRP A 152 1.70 -5.40 -11.86
C TRP A 152 0.34 -5.34 -11.16
N ALA A 153 0.33 -5.42 -9.83
CA ALA A 153 -0.91 -5.31 -9.07
C ALA A 153 -1.68 -4.00 -9.35
N ARG A 154 -0.97 -2.87 -9.54
CA ARG A 154 -1.58 -1.58 -9.91
C ARG A 154 -2.28 -1.62 -11.26
N ILE A 155 -1.74 -2.37 -12.23
CA ILE A 155 -2.36 -2.54 -13.55
C ILE A 155 -3.62 -3.39 -13.43
N ILE A 156 -3.60 -4.46 -12.62
CA ILE A 156 -4.78 -5.29 -12.34
C ILE A 156 -5.89 -4.44 -11.69
N GLU A 157 -5.54 -3.61 -10.72
CA GLU A 157 -6.49 -2.68 -10.10
C GLU A 157 -7.01 -1.61 -11.05
N MET A 158 -6.21 -1.18 -12.03
CA MET A 158 -6.66 -0.28 -13.08
C MET A 158 -7.72 -0.94 -13.98
N ILE A 159 -7.57 -2.23 -14.30
CA ILE A 159 -8.60 -3.01 -15.01
C ILE A 159 -9.87 -3.07 -14.15
N TYR A 160 -9.74 -3.46 -12.89
CA TYR A 160 -10.85 -3.52 -11.93
C TYR A 160 -11.61 -2.20 -11.83
N ALA A 161 -10.88 -1.09 -11.63
CA ALA A 161 -11.47 0.24 -11.57
C ALA A 161 -12.20 0.61 -12.87
N ALA A 162 -11.63 0.27 -14.04
CA ALA A 162 -12.26 0.53 -15.32
C ALA A 162 -13.54 -0.28 -15.54
N GLU A 163 -13.58 -1.55 -15.10
CA GLU A 163 -14.79 -2.38 -15.12
C GLU A 163 -15.84 -1.84 -14.15
N ARG A 164 -15.47 -1.55 -12.90
CA ARG A 164 -16.38 -0.96 -11.90
C ARG A 164 -16.96 0.38 -12.32
N MET A 165 -16.15 1.26 -12.91
CA MET A 165 -16.64 2.52 -13.47
C MET A 165 -17.70 2.30 -14.54
N LYS A 166 -17.51 1.30 -15.41
CA LYS A 166 -18.51 0.95 -16.44
C LYS A 166 -19.77 0.38 -15.81
N GLU A 167 -19.66 -0.51 -14.83
CA GLU A 167 -20.81 -1.08 -14.12
C GLU A 167 -21.63 0.01 -13.43
N LEU A 168 -20.98 0.88 -12.65
CA LEU A 168 -21.62 2.01 -11.96
C LEU A 168 -22.24 3.02 -12.93
N ALA A 169 -21.58 3.33 -14.06
CA ALA A 169 -22.11 4.26 -15.05
C ALA A 169 -23.38 3.74 -15.76
N ASN A 170 -23.62 2.43 -15.73
CA ASN A 170 -24.82 1.80 -16.27
C ASN A 170 -25.86 1.45 -15.19
N ASP A 171 -25.57 1.76 -13.92
CA ASP A 171 -26.49 1.52 -12.82
C ASP A 171 -27.66 2.51 -12.89
N PRO A 172 -28.92 2.06 -12.98
CA PRO A 172 -30.08 2.95 -13.00
C PRO A 172 -30.18 3.87 -11.77
N GLU A 173 -29.68 3.43 -10.61
CA GLU A 173 -29.69 4.24 -9.38
C GLU A 173 -28.81 5.49 -9.48
N LEU A 174 -27.83 5.52 -10.41
CA LEU A 174 -26.95 6.67 -10.59
C LEU A 174 -27.71 7.97 -10.93
N THR A 175 -28.88 7.84 -11.56
CA THR A 175 -29.74 8.98 -11.93
C THR A 175 -30.93 9.16 -10.99
N ASP A 176 -31.03 8.38 -9.92
CA ASP A 176 -32.10 8.53 -8.93
C ASP A 176 -32.01 9.92 -8.26
N PRO A 177 -33.09 10.72 -8.25
CA PRO A 177 -33.09 12.02 -7.58
C PRO A 177 -32.97 11.94 -6.03
N ASN A 178 -33.16 10.76 -5.43
CA ASN A 178 -33.10 10.53 -3.99
C ASN A 178 -31.66 10.34 -3.48
N VAL A 179 -30.81 11.36 -3.68
CA VAL A 179 -29.35 11.28 -3.42
C VAL A 179 -28.92 11.65 -2.00
N ARG A 180 -29.86 12.04 -1.11
CA ARG A 180 -29.52 12.56 0.21
C ARG A 180 -30.48 12.11 1.29
N VAL A 181 -29.93 11.51 2.34
CA VAL A 181 -30.59 11.31 3.62
C VAL A 181 -30.18 12.43 4.57
N THR A 182 -31.13 13.12 5.19
CA THR A 182 -30.83 14.16 6.19
C THR A 182 -30.63 13.48 7.56
N PRO A 183 -29.48 13.69 8.24
CA PRO A 183 -29.26 13.12 9.55
C PRO A 183 -30.33 13.57 10.55
N THR A 184 -30.86 12.62 11.33
CA THR A 184 -31.86 12.88 12.38
C THR A 184 -31.26 12.83 13.79
N GLU A 185 -30.03 12.35 13.92
CA GLU A 185 -29.34 12.15 15.19
C GLU A 185 -28.30 13.25 15.45
N THR A 186 -27.98 13.47 16.73
CA THR A 186 -26.91 14.39 17.12
C THR A 186 -25.55 13.73 16.83
N PRO A 187 -24.66 14.38 16.07
CA PRO A 187 -23.35 13.81 15.75
C PRO A 187 -22.52 13.65 17.03
N SER A 188 -21.80 12.53 17.13
CA SER A 188 -20.91 12.24 18.25
C SER A 188 -19.58 11.68 17.76
N VAL A 189 -19.58 10.48 17.20
CA VAL A 189 -18.41 9.79 16.67
C VAL A 189 -18.70 9.32 15.25
N GLY A 190 -17.77 9.59 14.33
CA GLY A 190 -17.82 9.09 12.96
C GLY A 190 -16.51 8.46 12.58
N ILE A 191 -16.54 7.17 12.20
CA ILE A 191 -15.38 6.43 11.72
C ILE A 191 -15.72 5.84 10.35
N SER A 192 -14.85 6.06 9.38
CA SER A 192 -15.02 5.53 8.03
C SER A 192 -13.68 5.10 7.45
N ALA A 193 -13.69 4.05 6.64
CA ALA A 193 -12.55 3.66 5.83
C ALA A 193 -12.93 3.51 4.36
N VAL A 194 -11.98 3.84 3.49
CA VAL A 194 -12.01 3.52 2.05
C VAL A 194 -10.61 3.08 1.63
N GLU A 195 -10.50 2.35 0.52
CA GLU A 195 -9.20 2.13 -0.11
C GLU A 195 -8.88 3.32 -1.01
N ALA A 196 -7.99 4.19 -0.56
CA ALA A 196 -7.35 5.11 -1.47
C ALA A 196 -6.44 4.31 -2.43
N PRO A 197 -6.06 4.87 -3.59
CA PRO A 197 -5.19 4.17 -4.54
C PRO A 197 -3.88 3.65 -3.91
N ARG A 198 -3.38 4.33 -2.87
CA ARG A 198 -2.12 4.04 -2.17
C ARG A 198 -2.28 3.28 -0.86
N GLY A 199 -3.49 2.84 -0.51
CA GLY A 199 -3.76 2.04 0.69
C GLY A 199 -5.02 2.47 1.43
N LEU A 200 -5.32 1.71 2.49
CA LEU A 200 -6.43 1.97 3.40
C LEU A 200 -6.32 3.40 3.96
N LEU A 201 -7.44 4.13 3.91
CA LEU A 201 -7.59 5.48 4.43
C LEU A 201 -8.68 5.44 5.51
N ILE A 202 -8.31 5.73 6.76
CA ILE A 202 -9.24 5.79 7.90
C ILE A 202 -9.36 7.24 8.35
N HIS A 203 -10.60 7.71 8.44
CA HIS A 203 -10.97 8.97 9.05
C HIS A 203 -11.79 8.69 10.31
N HIS A 204 -11.37 9.24 11.44
CA HIS A 204 -12.05 9.15 12.71
C HIS A 204 -12.21 10.56 13.30
N TYR A 205 -13.45 10.99 13.50
CA TYR A 205 -13.79 12.28 14.09
C TYR A 205 -14.68 12.10 15.33
N GLU A 206 -14.45 12.95 16.34
CA GLU A 206 -15.35 13.13 17.48
C GLU A 206 -15.83 14.59 17.50
N THR A 207 -17.12 14.82 17.71
CA THR A 207 -17.75 16.16 17.74
C THR A 207 -18.44 16.44 19.07
N ASP A 208 -18.71 17.73 19.37
CA ASP A 208 -19.73 18.10 20.35
C ASP A 208 -21.14 18.03 19.77
N GLU A 209 -22.15 18.35 20.60
CA GLU A 209 -23.56 18.35 20.22
C GLU A 209 -23.92 19.32 19.09
N ASN A 210 -23.06 20.30 18.80
CA ASN A 210 -23.23 21.25 17.70
C ASN A 210 -22.52 20.79 16.42
N GLY A 211 -21.91 19.59 16.41
CA GLY A 211 -21.14 19.08 15.29
C GLY A 211 -19.76 19.72 15.13
N ILE A 212 -19.24 20.40 16.16
CA ILE A 212 -17.89 20.96 16.13
C ILE A 212 -16.88 19.88 16.49
N ILE A 213 -15.92 19.64 15.61
CA ILE A 213 -14.86 18.64 15.80
C ILE A 213 -14.04 18.96 17.07
N LYS A 214 -13.96 17.99 17.98
CA LYS A 214 -13.12 18.01 19.18
C LYS A 214 -11.87 17.16 19.05
N LYS A 215 -11.95 16.07 18.27
CA LYS A 215 -10.80 15.21 17.95
C LYS A 215 -10.87 14.72 16.52
N ALA A 216 -9.70 14.54 15.93
CA ALA A 216 -9.54 13.90 14.65
C ALA A 216 -8.34 12.95 14.71
N ASN A 217 -8.51 11.75 14.17
CA ASN A 217 -7.43 10.80 13.94
C ASN A 217 -7.50 10.33 12.49
N LEU A 218 -6.37 10.39 11.78
CA LEU A 218 -6.27 10.07 10.37
C LEU A 218 -5.16 9.04 10.19
N LEU A 219 -5.49 7.87 9.64
CA LEU A 219 -4.50 6.88 9.24
C LEU A 219 -4.56 6.77 7.73
N VAL A 220 -3.52 7.26 7.05
CA VAL A 220 -3.62 7.60 5.64
C VAL A 220 -2.70 6.77 4.79
N ALA A 221 -3.27 5.82 4.06
CA ALA A 221 -2.71 5.11 2.92
C ALA A 221 -1.19 4.85 3.01
N THR A 222 -0.38 5.72 2.40
CA THR A 222 1.09 5.60 2.38
C THR A 222 1.72 5.50 3.77
N GLN A 223 1.12 6.08 4.80
CA GLN A 223 1.58 5.96 6.19
C GLN A 223 1.72 4.49 6.60
N HIS A 224 0.75 3.64 6.26
CA HIS A 224 0.81 2.20 6.57
C HIS A 224 2.01 1.48 5.92
N ASN A 225 2.52 2.00 4.81
CA ASN A 225 3.70 1.46 4.13
C ASN A 225 5.02 2.06 4.62
N ALA A 226 5.02 3.08 5.47
CA ALA A 226 6.22 3.84 5.81
C ALA A 226 7.38 2.95 6.31
N ALA A 227 7.07 1.96 7.16
CA ALA A 227 8.08 1.06 7.70
C ALA A 227 8.63 0.12 6.62
N ARG A 228 7.74 -0.39 5.77
CA ARG A 228 8.13 -1.26 4.65
C ARG A 228 8.91 -0.51 3.58
N ILE A 229 8.60 0.77 3.33
CA ILE A 229 9.35 1.64 2.42
C ILE A 229 10.79 1.84 2.95
N ALA A 230 10.95 2.17 4.23
CA ALA A 230 12.27 2.35 4.84
C ALA A 230 13.10 1.06 4.74
N LEU A 231 12.48 -0.09 5.01
CA LEU A 231 13.07 -1.42 4.81
C LEU A 231 13.51 -1.66 3.36
N SER A 232 12.65 -1.36 2.40
CA SER A 232 12.94 -1.56 0.97
C SER A 232 14.12 -0.71 0.50
N VAL A 233 14.20 0.56 0.93
CA VAL A 233 15.32 1.45 0.60
C VAL A 233 16.62 0.94 1.22
N ASP A 234 16.61 0.57 2.51
CA ASP A 234 17.79 0.02 3.19
C ASP A 234 18.25 -1.30 2.55
N LYS A 235 17.34 -2.24 2.30
CA LYS A 235 17.66 -3.54 1.70
C LYS A 235 18.20 -3.39 0.28
N ALA A 236 17.60 -2.53 -0.55
CA ALA A 236 18.10 -2.26 -1.90
C ALA A 236 19.51 -1.63 -1.85
N ALA A 237 19.72 -0.61 -1.01
CA ALA A 237 21.01 0.03 -0.85
C ALA A 237 22.09 -0.96 -0.38
N ARG A 238 21.80 -1.78 0.63
CA ARG A 238 22.71 -2.81 1.14
C ARG A 238 23.04 -3.90 0.13
N ASN A 239 22.15 -4.21 -0.80
CA ASN A 239 22.40 -5.24 -1.81
C ASN A 239 23.15 -4.72 -3.03
N LEU A 240 22.88 -3.47 -3.42
CA LEU A 240 23.41 -2.89 -4.65
C LEU A 240 24.73 -2.12 -4.42
N ILE A 241 24.87 -1.38 -3.31
CA ILE A 241 26.07 -0.59 -3.03
C ILE A 241 27.20 -1.51 -2.55
N ARG A 242 28.33 -1.50 -3.29
CA ARG A 242 29.54 -2.27 -2.98
C ARG A 242 30.77 -1.38 -3.07
N GLY A 243 31.70 -1.57 -2.13
CA GLY A 243 32.99 -0.87 -2.15
C GLY A 243 32.91 0.65 -2.03
N GLY A 244 31.82 1.21 -1.49
CA GLY A 244 31.62 2.65 -1.32
C GLY A 244 31.43 3.43 -2.62
N LYS A 245 31.21 2.76 -3.75
CA LYS A 245 30.94 3.40 -5.04
C LYS A 245 29.44 3.51 -5.25
N VAL A 246 28.99 4.73 -5.54
CA VAL A 246 27.59 5.07 -5.79
C VAL A 246 27.56 5.95 -7.04
N ASP A 247 26.87 5.50 -8.07
CA ASP A 247 26.59 6.28 -9.27
C ASP A 247 25.07 6.51 -9.43
N ASP A 248 24.69 7.37 -10.37
CA ASP A 248 23.29 7.75 -10.60
C ASP A 248 22.41 6.54 -10.99
N GLY A 249 22.97 5.56 -11.70
CA GLY A 249 22.25 4.36 -12.07
C GLY A 249 21.90 3.52 -10.85
N LEU A 250 22.86 3.36 -9.95
CA LEU A 250 22.69 2.65 -8.68
C LEU A 250 21.70 3.38 -7.76
N LEU A 251 21.83 4.70 -7.62
CA LEU A 251 20.86 5.52 -6.86
C LEU A 251 19.45 5.35 -7.42
N ASN A 252 19.30 5.37 -8.75
CA ASN A 252 18.00 5.16 -9.37
C ASN A 252 17.42 3.76 -9.06
N MET A 253 18.25 2.71 -8.99
CA MET A 253 17.79 1.39 -8.57
C MET A 253 17.32 1.38 -7.11
N VAL A 254 18.03 2.03 -6.19
CA VAL A 254 17.56 2.19 -4.80
C VAL A 254 16.23 2.97 -4.75
N GLU A 255 16.09 4.01 -5.57
CA GLU A 255 14.84 4.76 -5.69
C GLU A 255 13.68 3.93 -6.27
N MET A 256 13.94 2.89 -7.08
CA MET A 256 12.88 1.97 -7.52
C MET A 256 12.20 1.28 -6.35
N ALA A 257 12.96 0.92 -5.30
CA ALA A 257 12.43 0.34 -4.07
C ALA A 257 11.42 1.27 -3.39
N PHE A 258 11.61 2.58 -3.52
CA PHE A 258 10.72 3.61 -2.99
C PHE A 258 9.50 3.85 -3.91
N ARG A 259 9.73 4.04 -5.22
CA ARG A 259 8.68 4.40 -6.20
C ARG A 259 7.66 3.28 -6.41
N ALA A 260 8.02 2.02 -6.16
CA ALA A 260 7.12 0.88 -6.30
C ALA A 260 5.82 1.02 -5.49
N TYR A 261 5.91 1.67 -4.32
CA TYR A 261 4.78 1.93 -3.43
C TYR A 261 3.85 3.06 -3.90
N ASP A 262 4.24 3.84 -4.92
CA ASP A 262 3.58 5.11 -5.29
C ASP A 262 3.33 5.99 -4.05
N PRO A 263 4.37 6.39 -3.30
CA PRO A 263 4.19 7.06 -2.00
C PRO A 263 3.65 8.50 -2.18
N CYS A 264 2.59 8.84 -1.44
CA CYS A 264 2.14 10.22 -1.26
C CYS A 264 2.57 10.74 0.11
N HIS A 265 3.77 11.33 0.22
CA HIS A 265 4.27 11.85 1.50
C HIS A 265 3.50 13.06 2.04
N ALA A 266 2.98 13.91 1.16
CA ALA A 266 2.08 15.00 1.57
C ALA A 266 0.81 14.45 2.24
N CYS A 267 0.27 13.34 1.71
CA CYS A 267 -0.85 12.63 2.32
C CYS A 267 -0.43 12.00 3.66
N ALA A 268 0.72 11.33 3.70
CA ALA A 268 1.18 10.55 4.86
C ALA A 268 1.57 11.41 6.08
N THR A 269 1.96 12.67 5.87
CA THR A 269 2.31 13.61 6.96
C THR A 269 1.20 14.57 7.32
N HIS A 270 0.13 14.64 6.52
CA HIS A 270 -0.87 15.72 6.56
C HIS A 270 -0.25 17.12 6.47
N SER A 271 0.96 17.22 5.90
CA SER A 271 1.74 18.44 5.85
C SER A 271 2.12 18.76 4.41
N ILE A 272 2.02 20.03 4.04
CA ILE A 272 2.59 20.60 2.82
C ILE A 272 3.80 21.41 3.29
N PRO A 273 5.04 21.05 2.90
CA PRO A 273 5.73 21.86 1.88
C PRO A 273 6.80 21.16 1.00
N GLY A 274 6.79 21.51 -0.30
CA GLY A 274 7.94 22.07 -1.03
C GLY A 274 9.06 21.19 -1.59
N SER A 275 9.56 20.17 -0.89
CA SER A 275 10.64 19.30 -1.39
C SER A 275 10.71 18.00 -0.59
N MET A 276 11.05 16.90 -1.25
CA MET A 276 11.26 15.58 -0.63
C MET A 276 12.76 15.27 -0.65
N PRO A 277 13.54 15.71 0.36
CA PRO A 277 14.95 15.40 0.38
C PRO A 277 15.15 13.92 0.70
N LEU A 278 15.57 13.14 -0.31
CA LEU A 278 16.07 11.79 -0.08
C LEU A 278 17.53 11.90 0.39
N ALA A 279 17.81 11.39 1.59
CA ALA A 279 19.16 11.39 2.15
C ALA A 279 19.61 9.97 2.48
N ILE A 280 20.78 9.57 1.96
CA ILE A 280 21.44 8.31 2.28
C ILE A 280 22.66 8.62 3.15
N TYR A 281 22.69 8.01 4.33
CA TYR A 281 23.80 8.13 5.28
C TYR A 281 24.67 6.88 5.16
N LEU A 282 25.90 7.03 4.66
CA LEU A 282 26.84 5.94 4.50
C LEU A 282 27.72 5.83 5.73
N TYR A 283 27.66 4.69 6.41
CA TYR A 283 28.50 4.39 7.57
C TYR A 283 29.51 3.29 7.23
N ASN A 284 30.73 3.39 7.76
CA ASN A 284 31.72 2.31 7.65
C ASN A 284 31.42 1.19 8.67
N LEU A 285 32.21 0.11 8.63
CA LEU A 285 32.05 -1.03 9.54
C LEU A 285 32.27 -0.69 11.03
N LYS A 286 32.85 0.47 11.35
CA LYS A 286 33.02 0.98 12.72
C LYS A 286 31.88 1.91 13.16
N GLY A 287 30.88 2.15 12.30
CA GLY A 287 29.78 3.07 12.56
C GLY A 287 30.14 4.55 12.37
N GLU A 288 31.29 4.85 11.78
CA GLU A 288 31.67 6.24 11.47
C GLU A 288 30.98 6.67 10.17
N LEU A 289 30.37 7.86 10.19
CA LEU A 289 29.73 8.46 9.02
C LEU A 289 30.81 8.81 7.98
N ILE A 290 30.74 8.18 6.81
CA ILE A 290 31.62 8.44 5.67
C ILE A 290 31.10 9.65 4.89
N GLU A 291 29.82 9.64 4.55
CA GLU A 291 29.21 10.60 3.63
C GLU A 291 27.69 10.66 3.82
N ILE A 292 27.12 11.84 3.55
CA ILE A 292 25.66 12.03 3.42
C ILE A 292 25.38 12.46 1.99
N ILE A 293 24.73 11.58 1.23
CA ILE A 293 24.29 11.88 -0.14
C ILE A 293 22.86 12.41 -0.05
N LYS A 294 22.62 13.64 -0.50
CA LYS A 294 21.29 14.28 -0.49
C LYS A 294 20.86 14.65 -1.91
N ARG A 295 19.58 14.45 -2.20
CA ARG A 295 18.92 15.00 -3.38
C ARG A 295 17.91 16.04 -2.91
N GLU A 296 18.04 17.29 -3.38
CA GLU A 296 17.06 18.36 -3.14
C GLU A 296 15.82 18.21 -4.03
#